data_AF-A0A9P8MS50-F1
#
_entry.id   AF-A0A9P8MS50-F1
#
_cell.length_a   1.000
_cell.length_b   1.000
_cell.length_c   1.000
_cell.angle_alpha   90.00
_cell.angle_beta   90.00
_cell.angle_gamma   90.00
#
_symmetry.space_group_name_H-M   'P 1'
#
loop_
_entity.id
_entity.type
_entity.pdbx_description
1 polymer ?
#
loop_
_entity_poly.entity_id
_entity_poly.type
_entity_poly.pdbx_seq_one_letter_code
_entity_poly.pdbx_strand_id
1 'polypeptide(L)'
;MSSFVDTLGVPASAIEFHYNTVDERTRRAPKHSKTLLKGFEPIQVIGAVGVSWRLHTSNGQEVRQPSVRKAFTECISDDEEHNGEGTDNRHIKSIVRLRDYHAASTPHYFLLNNDAITVGEHGDLVKDSFRLPPTRDRLAIYHYAVKSREEMEAKMSRGNGMDQPKA
;
A
#
# COMPACT_ATOMS: atom_id res chain seq x y z
N MET A 1 -8.50 -20.38 8.88
CA MET A 1 -7.04 -20.35 8.60
C MET A 1 -6.65 -21.63 7.85
N SER A 2 -7.09 -21.81 6.59
CA SER A 2 -6.94 -23.11 5.91
C SER A 2 -6.98 -23.04 4.37
N SER A 3 -6.46 -21.99 3.72
CA SER A 3 -6.50 -21.97 2.23
C SER A 3 -5.29 -21.32 1.54
N PHE A 4 -4.15 -21.23 2.22
CA PHE A 4 -2.90 -20.74 1.62
C PHE A 4 -1.75 -21.75 1.74
N VAL A 5 -1.77 -22.59 2.78
CA VAL A 5 -0.69 -23.51 3.14
C VAL A 5 -0.61 -24.71 2.19
N ASP A 6 -1.76 -25.15 1.65
CA ASP A 6 -1.80 -26.37 0.83
C ASP A 6 -1.38 -26.14 -0.64
N THR A 7 -1.46 -24.91 -1.14
CA THR A 7 -1.27 -24.61 -2.57
C THR A 7 0.19 -24.50 -2.99
N LEU A 8 1.12 -24.34 -2.05
CA LEU A 8 2.55 -24.12 -2.34
C LEU A 8 3.48 -25.19 -1.72
N GLY A 9 2.94 -26.20 -1.04
CA GLY A 9 3.74 -27.27 -0.44
C GLY A 9 4.70 -26.81 0.67
N VAL A 10 4.50 -25.62 1.24
CA VAL A 10 5.28 -25.08 2.35
C VAL A 10 4.51 -25.34 3.64
N PRO A 11 5.04 -26.15 4.59
CA PRO A 11 4.33 -26.44 5.82
C PRO A 11 4.14 -25.15 6.63
N ALA A 12 2.97 -24.98 7.25
CA ALA A 12 2.67 -23.81 8.10
C ALA A 12 3.72 -23.58 9.19
N SER A 13 4.39 -24.64 9.63
CA SER A 13 5.50 -24.60 10.60
C SER A 13 6.81 -24.03 10.06
N ALA A 14 6.98 -23.91 8.75
CA ALA A 14 8.16 -23.29 8.12
C ALA A 14 8.04 -21.76 7.99
N ILE A 15 6.88 -21.19 8.33
CA ILE A 15 6.64 -19.75 8.30
C ILE A 15 6.26 -19.29 9.71
N GLU A 16 7.27 -18.99 10.52
CA GLU A 16 7.07 -18.34 11.81
C GLU A 16 6.97 -16.83 11.59
N PHE A 17 5.75 -16.31 11.52
CA PHE A 17 5.53 -14.87 11.61
C PHE A 17 5.63 -14.46 13.09
N HIS A 18 6.66 -13.70 13.44
CA HIS A 18 6.69 -13.04 14.74
C HIS A 18 5.57 -12.00 14.81
N TYR A 19 4.50 -12.34 15.53
CA TYR A 19 3.42 -11.43 15.87
C TYR A 19 3.86 -10.55 17.05
N ASN A 20 3.89 -9.23 16.85
CA ASN A 20 3.94 -8.33 17.98
C ASN A 20 2.57 -8.37 18.68
N THR A 21 2.55 -8.83 19.92
CA THR A 21 1.34 -8.92 20.75
C THR A 21 0.76 -7.54 21.05
N VAL A 22 -0.55 -7.52 21.35
CA VAL A 22 -1.41 -6.35 21.56
C VAL A 22 -0.88 -5.32 22.59
N ASP A 23 0.08 -5.70 23.42
CA ASP A 23 0.68 -4.88 24.48
C ASP A 23 1.72 -3.84 23.99
N GLU A 24 2.04 -3.78 22.69
CA GLU A 24 3.02 -2.81 22.16
C GLU A 24 2.43 -1.48 21.67
N ARG A 25 1.12 -1.23 21.79
CA ARG A 25 0.48 0.02 21.32
C ARG A 25 1.03 1.30 21.97
N THR A 26 1.73 1.19 23.10
CA THR A 26 2.40 2.30 23.81
C THR A 26 3.92 2.36 23.61
N ARG A 27 4.53 1.40 22.90
CA ARG A 27 5.95 1.46 22.53
C ARG A 27 6.07 2.04 21.12
N ARG A 28 6.84 3.13 20.98
CA ARG A 28 7.20 3.74 19.70
C ARG A 28 7.38 2.66 18.62
N ALA A 29 6.49 2.64 17.62
CA ALA A 29 6.62 1.78 16.46
C ALA A 29 8.08 1.82 15.95
N PRO A 30 8.77 0.68 15.79
CA PRO A 30 10.14 0.67 15.34
C PRO A 30 10.26 1.41 14.00
N LYS A 31 11.10 2.45 13.98
CA LYS A 31 11.31 3.39 12.87
C LYS A 31 11.94 2.77 11.59
N HIS A 32 11.71 1.51 11.26
CA HIS A 32 12.51 0.84 10.23
C HIS A 32 11.68 -0.07 9.34
N SER A 33 11.22 0.47 8.22
CA SER A 33 10.62 -0.26 7.07
C SER A 33 11.44 -1.46 6.60
N LYS A 34 12.76 -1.44 6.83
CA LYS A 34 13.68 -2.54 6.51
C LYS A 34 13.37 -3.84 7.27
N THR A 35 12.89 -3.77 8.51
CA THR A 35 12.64 -4.97 9.32
C THR A 35 11.43 -5.76 8.82
N LEU A 36 10.42 -5.07 8.30
CA LEU A 36 9.21 -5.71 7.78
C LEU A 36 9.48 -6.41 6.45
N LEU A 37 10.18 -5.75 5.52
CA LEU A 37 10.52 -6.36 4.22
C LEU A 37 11.49 -7.54 4.36
N LYS A 38 12.36 -7.53 5.38
CA LYS A 38 13.22 -8.67 5.72
C LYS A 38 12.44 -9.95 6.03
N GLY A 39 11.18 -9.86 6.47
CA GLY A 39 10.34 -11.05 6.67
C GLY A 39 9.95 -11.74 5.35
N PHE A 40 9.89 -10.99 4.25
CA PHE A 40 9.55 -11.50 2.92
C PHE A 40 10.78 -11.88 2.10
N GLU A 41 11.94 -11.29 2.39
CA GLU A 41 13.18 -11.47 1.62
C GLU A 41 13.64 -12.94 1.48
N PRO A 42 13.59 -13.80 2.52
CA PRO A 42 13.99 -15.20 2.40
C PRO A 42 13.05 -16.05 1.52
N ILE A 43 11.79 -15.63 1.39
CA ILE A 43 10.76 -16.38 0.66
C ILE A 43 10.93 -16.09 -0.83
N GLN A 44 11.61 -16.99 -1.54
CA GLN A 44 12.07 -16.75 -2.91
C GLN A 44 10.91 -16.53 -3.89
N VAL A 45 9.78 -17.21 -3.69
CA VAL A 45 8.58 -17.08 -4.55
C VAL A 45 7.92 -15.70 -4.44
N ILE A 46 8.15 -14.95 -3.36
CA ILE A 46 7.59 -13.59 -3.23
C ILE A 46 8.47 -12.63 -4.02
N GLY A 47 7.95 -12.14 -5.15
CA GLY A 47 8.62 -11.16 -6.01
C GLY A 47 8.15 -9.72 -5.75
N ALA A 48 7.00 -9.51 -5.09
CA ALA A 48 6.54 -8.18 -4.73
C ALA A 48 5.66 -8.17 -3.48
N VAL A 49 5.60 -7.01 -2.82
CA VAL A 49 4.69 -6.74 -1.71
C VAL A 49 3.76 -5.59 -2.09
N GLY A 50 2.46 -5.87 -2.11
CA GLY A 50 1.39 -4.89 -2.30
C GLY A 50 1.03 -4.21 -0.99
N VAL A 51 1.21 -2.89 -0.93
CA VAL A 51 1.01 -2.08 0.27
C VAL A 51 -0.24 -1.22 0.13
N SER A 52 -1.24 -1.43 0.97
CA SER A 52 -2.50 -0.68 0.93
C SER A 52 -2.30 0.80 1.27
N TRP A 53 -3.10 1.64 0.64
CA TRP A 53 -3.15 3.07 0.91
C TRP A 53 -3.85 3.37 2.23
N ARG A 54 -3.39 4.42 2.89
CA ARG A 54 -4.12 5.19 3.90
C ARG A 54 -4.28 6.61 3.36
N LEU A 55 -5.41 6.89 2.73
CA LEU A 55 -5.61 8.11 1.96
C LEU A 55 -6.11 9.26 2.84
N HIS A 56 -5.46 10.40 2.66
CA HIS A 56 -5.85 11.69 3.20
C HIS A 56 -6.51 12.56 2.13
N THR A 57 -7.49 13.36 2.54
CA THR A 57 -8.07 14.44 1.74
C THR A 57 -7.31 15.74 1.99
N SER A 58 -7.78 16.84 1.38
CA SER A 58 -7.27 18.18 1.73
C SER A 58 -7.62 18.60 3.15
N ASN A 59 -8.49 17.88 3.88
CA ASN A 59 -8.94 18.23 5.23
C ASN A 59 -9.48 19.68 5.30
N GLY A 60 -10.19 20.11 4.25
CA GLY A 60 -10.75 21.45 4.10
C GLY A 60 -9.72 22.57 3.93
N GLN A 61 -8.45 22.27 3.68
CA GLN A 61 -7.42 23.29 3.54
C GLN A 61 -7.57 24.04 2.22
N GLU A 62 -7.88 25.33 2.29
CA GLU A 62 -7.99 26.20 1.11
C GLU A 62 -6.60 26.70 0.66
N VAL A 63 -5.70 26.95 1.60
CA VAL A 63 -4.36 27.52 1.36
C VAL A 63 -3.25 26.51 1.62
N ARG A 64 -2.09 26.71 0.99
CA ARG A 64 -0.91 25.87 1.16
C ARG A 64 -0.47 25.87 2.63
N GLN A 65 -0.35 24.65 3.18
CA GLN A 65 0.07 24.47 4.56
C GLN A 65 1.60 24.47 4.68
N PRO A 66 2.18 25.05 5.75
CA PRO A 66 3.62 25.03 5.99
C PRO A 66 4.22 23.62 6.09
N SER A 67 3.40 22.63 6.49
CA SER A 67 3.81 21.23 6.56
C SER A 67 2.72 20.31 6.04
N VAL A 68 2.98 19.70 4.89
CA VAL A 68 2.10 18.71 4.25
C VAL A 68 1.77 17.56 5.22
N ARG A 69 2.79 17.00 5.90
CA ARG A 69 2.58 15.87 6.82
C ARG A 69 1.74 16.25 8.04
N LYS A 70 1.87 17.47 8.57
CA LYS A 70 1.09 17.90 9.74
C LYS A 70 -0.34 18.33 9.36
N ALA A 71 -0.58 18.72 8.12
CA ALA A 71 -1.89 19.13 7.63
C ALA A 71 -2.88 17.96 7.48
N PHE A 72 -2.37 16.75 7.28
CA PHE A 72 -3.16 15.54 7.13
C PHE A 72 -3.53 14.93 8.50
N THR A 73 -4.65 15.37 9.07
CA THR A 73 -5.11 14.94 10.40
C THR A 73 -6.16 13.83 10.35
N GLU A 74 -6.81 13.61 9.21
CA GLU A 74 -7.86 12.61 9.03
C GLU A 74 -7.68 11.83 7.73
N CYS A 75 -8.23 10.62 7.68
CA CYS A 75 -8.24 9.76 6.50
C CYS A 75 -9.67 9.48 6.07
N ILE A 76 -9.87 9.13 4.79
CA ILE A 76 -11.18 8.66 4.32
C ILE A 76 -11.56 7.32 4.99
N SER A 77 -12.87 7.03 5.00
CA SER A 77 -13.42 5.76 5.49
C SER A 77 -12.96 4.56 4.66
N ASP A 78 -12.92 3.40 5.31
CA ASP A 78 -12.56 2.12 4.71
C ASP A 78 -13.74 1.36 4.10
N ASP A 79 -14.96 1.91 4.16
CA ASP A 79 -16.17 1.27 3.63
C ASP A 79 -16.35 -0.17 4.16
N GLU A 80 -16.36 -0.29 5.50
CA GLU A 80 -16.41 -1.59 6.20
C GLU A 80 -17.67 -2.40 5.86
N GLU A 81 -18.80 -1.72 5.60
CA GLU A 81 -20.08 -2.35 5.24
C GLU A 81 -20.01 -3.13 3.92
N HIS A 82 -19.16 -2.72 2.99
CA HIS A 82 -18.96 -3.38 1.69
C HIS A 82 -17.52 -3.90 1.53
N ASN A 83 -16.86 -4.27 2.63
CA ASN A 83 -15.53 -4.89 2.62
C ASN A 83 -14.46 -4.07 1.87
N GLY A 84 -14.61 -2.74 1.87
CA GLY A 84 -13.70 -1.81 1.22
C GLY A 84 -13.86 -1.65 -0.29
N GLU A 85 -14.95 -2.15 -0.89
CA GLU A 85 -15.17 -2.02 -2.32
C GLU A 85 -15.32 -0.57 -2.78
N GLY A 86 -16.00 0.28 -2.01
CA GLY A 86 -16.29 1.68 -2.35
C GLY A 86 -15.21 2.70 -1.93
N THR A 87 -14.12 2.27 -1.30
CA THR A 87 -13.07 3.18 -0.82
C THR A 87 -11.84 3.21 -1.74
N ASP A 88 -11.23 4.38 -1.91
CA ASP A 88 -9.91 4.49 -2.56
C ASP A 88 -8.79 3.87 -1.71
N ASN A 89 -9.01 3.61 -0.42
CA ASN A 89 -8.05 2.90 0.42
C ASN A 89 -7.82 1.44 -0.01
N ARG A 90 -8.66 0.88 -0.89
CA ARG A 90 -8.47 -0.45 -1.49
C ARG A 90 -7.26 -0.53 -2.41
N HIS A 91 -6.77 0.60 -2.93
CA HIS A 91 -5.61 0.63 -3.81
C HIS A 91 -4.33 0.24 -3.07
N ILE A 92 -3.42 -0.39 -3.81
CA ILE A 92 -2.06 -0.67 -3.34
C ILE A 92 -1.00 0.18 -4.05
N LYS A 93 0.21 0.23 -3.49
CA LYS A 93 1.45 0.36 -4.29
C LYS A 93 2.30 -0.87 -4.07
N SER A 94 2.96 -1.32 -5.14
CA SER A 94 3.84 -2.48 -5.07
C SER A 94 5.28 -2.08 -4.81
N ILE A 95 5.92 -2.78 -3.87
CA ILE A 95 7.37 -2.82 -3.71
C ILE A 95 7.85 -4.10 -4.39
N VAL A 96 8.51 -3.96 -5.55
CA VAL A 96 8.86 -5.08 -6.42
C VAL A 96 10.35 -5.40 -6.30
N ARG A 97 10.68 -6.70 -6.19
CA ARG A 97 12.06 -7.17 -6.30
C ARG A 97 12.49 -7.11 -7.77
N LEU A 98 13.53 -6.33 -8.04
CA LEU A 98 13.93 -6.02 -9.41
C LEU A 98 14.29 -7.25 -10.26
N ARG A 99 14.88 -8.29 -9.67
CA ARG A 99 15.21 -9.53 -10.40
C ARG A 99 13.97 -10.31 -10.88
N ASP A 100 12.83 -10.09 -10.21
CA ASP A 100 11.57 -10.77 -10.51
C ASP A 100 10.62 -9.88 -11.34
N TYR A 101 10.97 -8.61 -11.57
CA TYR A 101 10.16 -7.68 -12.37
C TYR A 101 10.11 -8.09 -13.84
N HIS A 102 8.91 -8.12 -14.42
CA HIS A 102 8.69 -8.30 -15.85
C HIS A 102 8.24 -6.99 -16.52
N ALA A 103 7.07 -6.49 -16.14
CA ALA A 103 6.46 -5.30 -16.72
C ALA A 103 5.48 -4.64 -15.75
N ALA A 104 5.22 -3.35 -15.94
CA ALA A 104 4.07 -2.69 -15.31
C ALA A 104 2.78 -3.21 -15.95
N SER A 105 1.86 -3.72 -15.14
CA SER A 105 0.49 -4.02 -15.57
C SER A 105 -0.40 -2.79 -15.40
N THR A 106 -0.26 -2.13 -14.25
CA THR A 106 -0.90 -0.86 -13.92
C THR A 106 0.10 0.02 -13.16
N PRO A 107 -0.23 1.29 -12.87
CA PRO A 107 0.57 2.12 -11.97
C PRO A 107 0.64 1.63 -10.50
N HIS A 108 0.00 0.49 -10.19
CA HIS A 108 -0.16 -0.06 -8.85
C HIS A 108 0.30 -1.52 -8.74
N TYR A 109 0.19 -2.28 -9.84
CA TYR A 109 0.46 -3.71 -9.92
C TYR A 109 1.41 -4.06 -11.07
N PHE A 110 2.26 -5.06 -10.86
CA PHE A 110 3.32 -5.45 -11.79
C PHE A 110 3.25 -6.94 -12.11
N LEU A 111 3.53 -7.27 -13.36
CA LEU A 111 3.76 -8.65 -13.79
C LEU A 111 5.17 -9.07 -13.36
N LEU A 112 5.28 -10.32 -12.90
CA LEU A 112 6.53 -10.89 -12.38
C LEU A 112 6.97 -12.10 -13.21
N ASN A 113 8.28 -12.34 -13.26
CA ASN A 113 8.89 -13.51 -13.89
C ASN A 113 8.93 -14.72 -12.94
N ASN A 114 9.31 -15.89 -13.45
CA ASN A 114 9.69 -17.08 -12.67
C ASN A 114 8.60 -17.58 -11.70
N ASP A 115 7.34 -17.46 -12.09
CA ASP A 115 6.18 -17.81 -11.25
C ASP A 115 6.14 -17.08 -9.89
N ALA A 116 6.87 -15.95 -9.79
CA ALA A 116 6.90 -15.15 -8.57
C ALA A 116 5.55 -14.46 -8.35
N ILE A 117 5.20 -14.28 -7.08
CA ILE A 117 3.90 -13.77 -6.64
C ILE A 117 4.01 -12.40 -5.96
N THR A 118 2.92 -11.65 -6.01
CA THR A 118 2.72 -10.43 -5.22
C THR A 118 1.87 -10.77 -4.00
N VAL A 119 2.30 -10.35 -2.81
CA VAL A 119 1.56 -10.59 -1.56
C VAL A 119 1.23 -9.31 -0.81
N GLY A 120 0.19 -9.35 0.03
CA GLY A 120 -0.11 -8.31 1.02
C GLY A 120 0.78 -8.42 2.26
N GLU A 121 0.57 -7.53 3.23
CA GLU A 121 1.34 -7.53 4.48
C GLU A 121 1.14 -8.78 5.35
N HIS A 122 0.06 -9.55 5.11
CA HIS A 122 -0.19 -10.83 5.79
C HIS A 122 0.27 -12.05 4.97
N GLY A 123 0.91 -11.82 3.82
CA GLY A 123 1.33 -12.89 2.91
C GLY A 123 0.23 -13.42 1.99
N ASP A 124 -0.99 -12.87 2.07
CA ASP A 124 -2.10 -13.20 1.18
C ASP A 124 -1.85 -12.74 -0.25
N LEU A 125 -2.35 -13.50 -1.23
CA LEU A 125 -2.09 -13.24 -2.65
C LEU A 125 -2.81 -11.96 -3.12
N VAL A 126 -2.06 -11.07 -3.75
CA VAL A 126 -2.59 -9.89 -4.44
C VAL A 126 -2.55 -10.14 -5.93
N LYS A 127 -3.72 -10.06 -6.58
CA LYS A 127 -3.90 -10.39 -8.00
C LYS A 127 -4.02 -9.17 -8.91
N ASP A 128 -4.22 -7.98 -8.34
CA ASP A 128 -4.40 -6.73 -9.07
C ASP A 128 -4.00 -5.53 -8.19
N SER A 129 -4.35 -4.34 -8.65
CA SER A 129 -4.13 -3.02 -8.08
C SER A 129 -4.88 -2.77 -6.77
N PHE A 130 -5.71 -3.73 -6.34
CA PHE A 130 -6.63 -3.62 -5.23
C PHE A 130 -6.48 -4.76 -4.23
N ARG A 131 -6.77 -4.47 -2.96
CA ARG A 131 -6.84 -5.45 -1.88
C ARG A 131 -8.07 -5.17 -1.02
N LEU A 132 -8.91 -6.19 -0.86
CA LEU A 132 -10.23 -6.14 -0.26
C LEU A 132 -10.37 -7.25 0.81
N PRO A 133 -10.55 -6.92 2.10
CA PRO A 133 -10.47 -5.57 2.65
C PRO A 133 -9.03 -5.03 2.61
N PRO A 134 -8.82 -3.70 2.60
CA PRO A 134 -7.50 -3.15 2.77
C PRO A 134 -7.01 -3.39 4.22
N THR A 135 -5.81 -3.94 4.38
CA THR A 135 -5.18 -4.10 5.70
C THR A 135 -3.92 -3.25 5.81
N ARG A 136 -3.67 -2.71 7.01
CA ARG A 136 -2.61 -1.72 7.29
C ARG A 136 -1.96 -1.87 8.68
N ASP A 137 -2.09 -3.01 9.33
CA ASP A 137 -1.64 -3.19 10.71
C ASP A 137 -0.12 -3.33 10.86
N ARG A 138 0.59 -3.69 9.79
CA ARG A 138 2.06 -3.83 9.76
C ARG A 138 2.71 -2.80 8.85
N LEU A 139 2.11 -2.53 7.68
CA LEU A 139 2.64 -1.63 6.65
C LEU A 139 1.51 -0.88 5.94
N ALA A 140 1.67 0.44 5.84
CA ALA A 140 0.76 1.31 5.10
C ALA A 140 1.53 2.39 4.35
N ILE A 141 0.98 2.84 3.22
CA ILE A 141 1.43 4.05 2.54
C ILE A 141 0.40 5.15 2.79
N TYR A 142 0.83 6.18 3.51
CA TYR A 142 0.06 7.40 3.63
C TYR A 142 0.10 8.16 2.32
N HIS A 143 -1.05 8.23 1.65
CA HIS A 143 -1.22 8.90 0.37
C HIS A 143 -2.12 10.12 0.57
N TYR A 144 -2.03 11.12 -0.30
CA TYR A 144 -2.94 12.26 -0.31
C TYR A 144 -3.55 12.43 -1.69
N ALA A 145 -4.87 12.67 -1.75
CA ALA A 145 -5.54 13.00 -3.00
C ALA A 145 -5.20 14.44 -3.43
N VAL A 146 -5.40 15.38 -2.51
CA VAL A 146 -5.13 16.82 -2.69
C VAL A 146 -4.59 17.38 -1.37
N LYS A 147 -3.72 18.40 -1.45
CA LYS A 147 -3.10 19.04 -0.27
C LYS A 147 -3.86 20.27 0.21
N SER A 148 -4.26 21.11 -0.73
CA SER A 148 -5.08 22.31 -0.53
C SER A 148 -5.69 22.75 -1.87
N ARG A 149 -6.70 23.62 -1.84
CA ARG A 149 -7.27 24.21 -3.06
C ARG A 149 -6.22 25.01 -3.84
N GLU A 150 -5.47 25.89 -3.19
CA GLU A 150 -4.40 26.68 -3.80
C GLU A 150 -3.39 25.80 -4.54
N GLU A 151 -2.94 24.69 -3.92
CA GLU A 151 -1.99 23.78 -4.56
C GLU A 151 -2.61 22.98 -5.71
N MET A 152 -3.90 22.65 -5.64
CA MET A 152 -4.64 22.03 -6.73
C MET A 152 -4.74 22.98 -7.92
N GLU A 153 -5.17 24.23 -7.71
CA GLU A 153 -5.27 25.25 -8.75
C GLU A 153 -3.90 25.55 -9.37
N ALA A 154 -2.85 25.64 -8.55
CA ALA A 154 -1.49 25.79 -9.04
C ALA A 154 -0.99 24.57 -9.82
N LYS A 155 -1.45 23.36 -9.48
CA LYS A 155 -1.15 22.14 -10.26
C LYS A 155 -1.90 22.15 -11.59
N MET A 156 -3.17 22.53 -11.59
CA MET A 156 -4.01 22.66 -12.79
C MET A 156 -3.51 23.79 -13.71
N SER A 157 -2.96 24.87 -13.16
CA SER A 157 -2.41 25.95 -13.97
C SER A 157 -1.12 25.52 -14.67
N ARG A 158 -0.21 24.85 -13.95
CA ARG A 158 1.08 24.35 -14.49
C ARG A 158 0.95 23.18 -15.45
N GLY A 159 -0.08 22.34 -15.30
CA GLY A 159 -0.15 21.06 -16.00
C GLY A 159 -1.49 20.81 -16.66
N ASN A 160 -1.43 20.07 -17.76
CA ASN A 160 -2.59 19.49 -18.42
C ASN A 160 -2.57 17.99 -18.13
N GLY A 161 -3.07 17.61 -16.95
CA GLY A 161 -2.93 16.23 -16.45
C GLY A 161 -3.53 15.15 -17.34
N MET A 162 -4.38 15.53 -18.31
CA MET A 162 -5.08 14.65 -19.24
C MET A 162 -5.06 15.13 -20.70
N ASP A 163 -4.37 16.24 -21.02
CA ASP A 163 -4.38 16.88 -22.36
C ASP A 163 -2.96 17.23 -22.84
N GLN A 164 -2.84 17.78 -24.06
CA GLN A 164 -1.58 18.30 -24.62
C GLN A 164 -0.89 19.28 -23.66
N PRO A 165 0.45 19.33 -23.57
CA PRO A 165 1.15 20.27 -22.69
C PRO A 165 0.74 21.73 -22.96
N LYS A 166 0.54 22.52 -21.90
CA LYS A 166 0.43 23.99 -22.03
C LYS A 166 1.75 24.54 -22.57
N ALA A 167 1.67 25.41 -23.58
CA ALA A 167 2.81 26.12 -24.16
C ALA A 167 3.48 27.06 -23.14
#